data_AF-A0A0M0K3K0-F1
#
_entry.id   AF-A0A0M0K3K0-F1
#
_cell.length_a   1.000
_cell.length_b   1.000
_cell.length_c   1.000
_cell.angle_alpha   90.00
_cell.angle_beta   90.00
_cell.angle_gamma   90.00
#
_symmetry.space_group_name_H-M   'P 1'
#
loop_
_entity.id
_entity.type
_entity.pdbx_description
1 polymer ?
#
loop_
_entity_poly.entity_id
_entity_poly.type
_entity_poly.pdbx_seq_one_letter_code
_entity_poly.pdbx_strand_id
1 'polypeptide(L)'
;MLVLPLNLHDEEAAKRFVEQRGGCIGASDLWPMGGPLTLWRARLYPVYKASSQSWLWTGVSWMLDCTGGAGAGRPPAEWSSAPRISLEEGVSSVDVVATLAYRAHLSVSIALRSLCDKLVQPEPAYVRPELQRLACGSRERLEELLDKLDCLASESTPQLAARAFAAMADALALRAGTRGGLRSGPAANQQWRAPLHLLRRGEVAAAVESLAVIRAQWIASDEPRMLVRAARHYEGAVGECISFCVRTCVVDVTPTRPTPVGEWVICESPARIDLAGGWSDTPPICYEFREGGTVVNAAIEIDGTCPIGAKARRIAEPILRITIDPTEGPIECTELEHLADHNSPLAPGALPKTVVLFCGLAKLGSNESLEEQLRRGGGGLEITSWSNLPTGSGLGTSSILAAALIGCVGFVAGQHYTPEALVHAVSQVEQMLTTGGGWQDQVGGVFPGIKVCQSLPSLPLVVKTEAIPLPEATIALLNRHLQLIYTGKTRLARNLLQDVLRRWYSANPAIMANVAGLVNNAVALREALRTADIPAVGKCLGTYWAQKKKMCDAEPASITKMMSKLQPLVHGAALAGAGGGGFLIMVTKEPDAAEAVAHALRDEEVTLHKVAIHLQGLTTRREVDVE
;
A
#
# COMPACT_ATOMS: atom_id res chain seq x y z
N MET A 1 -11.28 -11.20 -40.60
CA MET A 1 -12.60 -11.71 -41.05
C MET A 1 -13.43 -12.03 -39.83
N LEU A 2 -14.55 -11.35 -39.63
CA LEU A 2 -15.60 -11.80 -38.69
C LEU A 2 -16.35 -12.94 -39.38
N VAL A 3 -16.38 -14.11 -38.76
CA VAL A 3 -17.13 -15.28 -39.25
C VAL A 3 -18.31 -15.47 -38.31
N LEU A 4 -19.53 -15.26 -38.81
CA LEU A 4 -20.75 -15.62 -38.10
C LEU A 4 -20.93 -17.15 -38.16
N PRO A 5 -21.49 -17.79 -37.12
CA PRO A 5 -21.70 -19.23 -37.09
C PRO A 5 -22.95 -19.58 -37.92
N LEU A 6 -22.79 -19.64 -39.24
CA LEU A 6 -23.76 -20.29 -40.13
C LEU A 6 -23.23 -21.67 -40.49
N ASN A 7 -24.12 -22.66 -40.48
CA ASN A 7 -23.77 -24.04 -40.78
C ASN A 7 -23.25 -24.12 -42.24
N LEU A 8 -21.94 -24.38 -42.41
CA LEU A 8 -21.19 -24.19 -43.67
C LEU A 8 -21.65 -25.09 -44.84
N HIS A 9 -22.56 -26.02 -44.57
CA HIS A 9 -23.05 -27.03 -45.50
C HIS A 9 -24.52 -26.86 -45.92
N ASP A 10 -25.23 -25.84 -45.41
CA ASP A 10 -26.64 -25.62 -45.71
C ASP A 10 -26.83 -24.70 -46.93
N GLU A 11 -27.17 -25.32 -48.07
CA GLU A 11 -27.43 -24.65 -49.35
C GLU A 11 -28.66 -23.74 -49.29
N GLU A 12 -29.67 -24.09 -48.49
CA GLU A 12 -30.94 -23.37 -48.38
C GLU A 12 -30.78 -22.13 -47.50
N ALA A 13 -29.98 -22.21 -46.45
CA ALA A 13 -29.58 -21.06 -45.63
C ALA A 13 -28.74 -20.05 -46.42
N ALA A 14 -27.85 -20.53 -47.30
CA ALA A 14 -27.03 -19.68 -48.16
C ALA A 14 -27.89 -18.94 -49.20
N LYS A 15 -28.83 -19.63 -49.86
CA LYS A 15 -29.79 -19.02 -50.79
C LYS A 15 -30.68 -18.00 -50.09
N ARG A 16 -31.26 -18.32 -48.92
CA ARG A 16 -32.12 -17.39 -48.17
C ARG A 16 -31.40 -16.13 -47.72
N PHE A 17 -30.14 -16.22 -47.28
CA PHE A 17 -29.35 -15.04 -46.90
C PHE A 17 -29.14 -14.07 -48.07
N VAL A 18 -28.87 -14.61 -49.26
CA VAL A 18 -28.61 -13.83 -50.48
C VAL A 18 -29.91 -13.25 -51.04
N GLU A 19 -30.99 -14.04 -51.06
CA GLU A 19 -32.29 -13.64 -51.60
C GLU A 19 -33.02 -12.61 -50.71
N GLN A 20 -32.88 -12.69 -49.38
CA GLN A 20 -33.57 -11.76 -48.46
C GLN A 20 -32.87 -10.41 -48.27
N ARG A 21 -31.54 -10.32 -48.44
CA ARG A 21 -30.78 -9.07 -48.20
C ARG A 21 -29.95 -8.58 -49.39
N GLY A 22 -29.63 -9.44 -50.35
CA GLY A 22 -28.71 -9.16 -51.44
C GLY A 22 -29.40 -8.76 -52.74
N GLY A 23 -30.37 -7.84 -52.72
CA GLY A 23 -31.17 -7.43 -53.89
C GLY A 23 -30.39 -6.90 -55.12
N CYS A 24 -29.07 -7.03 -55.16
CA CYS A 24 -28.15 -6.66 -56.24
C CYS A 24 -27.09 -7.75 -56.56
N ILE A 25 -27.08 -8.91 -55.88
CA ILE A 25 -26.06 -9.97 -56.05
C ILE A 25 -26.77 -11.31 -56.27
N GLY A 26 -26.61 -11.90 -57.45
CA GLY A 26 -27.21 -13.18 -57.83
C GLY A 26 -26.36 -14.38 -57.41
N ALA A 27 -26.95 -15.58 -57.47
CA ALA A 27 -26.22 -16.82 -57.18
C ALA A 27 -25.00 -17.01 -58.12
N SER A 28 -25.10 -16.58 -59.38
CA SER A 28 -23.99 -16.61 -60.35
C SER A 28 -22.80 -15.72 -59.98
N ASP A 29 -23.02 -14.70 -59.15
CA ASP A 29 -21.98 -13.77 -58.72
C ASP A 29 -21.20 -14.31 -57.50
N LEU A 30 -21.82 -15.23 -56.76
CA LEU A 30 -21.27 -15.81 -55.54
C LEU A 30 -20.58 -17.15 -55.77
N TRP A 31 -21.09 -17.99 -56.67
CA TRP A 31 -20.50 -19.31 -56.91
C TRP A 31 -19.86 -19.41 -58.30
N PRO A 32 -18.59 -19.86 -58.38
CA PRO A 32 -17.98 -20.17 -59.66
C PRO A 32 -18.71 -21.34 -60.34
N MET A 33 -18.79 -21.31 -61.68
CA MET A 33 -19.52 -22.29 -62.47
C MET A 33 -18.93 -23.70 -62.31
N GLY A 34 -19.79 -24.69 -62.03
CA GLY A 34 -19.43 -26.12 -62.04
C GLY A 34 -18.93 -26.70 -60.70
N GLY A 35 -19.31 -26.12 -59.55
CA GLY A 35 -18.96 -26.65 -58.22
C GLY A 35 -20.14 -26.72 -57.24
N PRO A 36 -19.97 -27.41 -56.10
CA PRO A 36 -21.00 -27.47 -55.05
C PRO A 36 -21.29 -26.09 -54.45
N LEU A 37 -22.58 -25.75 -54.34
CA LEU A 37 -23.10 -24.48 -53.85
C LEU A 37 -23.03 -24.39 -52.32
N THR A 38 -21.80 -24.32 -51.79
CA THR A 38 -21.55 -24.26 -50.33
C THR A 38 -21.15 -22.86 -49.89
N LEU A 39 -21.38 -22.53 -48.61
CA LEU A 39 -20.89 -21.28 -48.02
C LEU A 39 -19.35 -21.19 -48.04
N TRP A 40 -18.66 -22.34 -48.04
CA TRP A 40 -17.21 -22.43 -48.15
C TRP A 40 -16.68 -21.84 -49.48
N ARG A 41 -17.37 -22.12 -50.60
CA ARG A 41 -17.00 -21.66 -51.95
C ARG A 41 -17.74 -20.40 -52.41
N ALA A 42 -18.74 -19.95 -51.65
CA ALA A 42 -19.46 -18.71 -51.93
C ALA A 42 -18.55 -17.50 -51.71
N ARG A 43 -18.39 -16.65 -52.74
CA ARG A 43 -17.63 -15.39 -52.70
C ARG A 43 -18.38 -14.30 -51.94
N LEU A 44 -18.55 -14.51 -50.64
CA LEU A 44 -19.34 -13.63 -49.78
C LEU A 44 -18.54 -12.42 -49.27
N TYR A 45 -17.21 -12.50 -49.27
CA TYR A 45 -16.35 -11.55 -48.55
C TYR A 45 -15.75 -10.51 -49.51
N PRO A 46 -16.19 -9.24 -49.46
CA PRO A 46 -15.62 -8.18 -50.29
C PRO A 46 -14.17 -7.85 -49.86
N VAL A 47 -13.31 -7.68 -50.86
CA VAL A 47 -11.89 -7.31 -50.73
C VAL A 47 -11.74 -5.84 -51.06
N TYR A 48 -11.01 -5.11 -50.23
CA TYR A 48 -10.82 -3.67 -50.37
C TYR A 48 -9.38 -3.27 -50.02
N LYS A 49 -8.95 -2.12 -50.54
CA LYS A 49 -7.67 -1.51 -50.17
C LYS A 49 -7.84 -0.64 -48.93
N ALA A 50 -6.88 -0.74 -48.00
CA ALA A 50 -6.94 -0.08 -46.69
C ALA A 50 -7.08 1.45 -46.73
N SER A 51 -6.79 2.10 -47.87
CA SER A 51 -6.96 3.53 -48.10
C SER A 51 -8.41 4.02 -48.25
N SER A 52 -9.39 3.10 -48.32
CA SER A 52 -10.79 3.40 -48.66
C SER A 52 -11.77 2.95 -47.57
N GLN A 53 -11.58 3.41 -46.33
CA GLN A 53 -12.30 2.90 -45.15
C GLN A 53 -13.75 3.40 -45.00
N SER A 54 -14.13 4.48 -45.68
CA SER A 54 -15.41 5.20 -45.47
C SER A 54 -16.65 4.35 -45.77
N TRP A 55 -16.67 3.56 -46.86
CA TRP A 55 -17.84 2.75 -47.21
C TRP A 55 -17.88 1.41 -46.46
N LEU A 56 -16.74 0.94 -45.93
CA LEU A 56 -16.63 -0.37 -45.27
C LEU A 56 -17.53 -0.43 -44.04
N TRP A 57 -17.41 0.55 -43.14
CA TRP A 57 -18.20 0.58 -41.91
C TRP A 57 -19.69 0.77 -42.19
N THR A 58 -20.04 1.55 -43.21
CA THR A 58 -21.42 1.69 -43.71
C THR A 58 -21.96 0.37 -44.25
N GLY A 59 -21.17 -0.38 -45.03
CA GLY A 59 -21.55 -1.70 -45.55
C GLY A 59 -21.63 -2.78 -44.47
N VAL A 60 -20.75 -2.76 -43.47
CA VAL A 60 -20.81 -3.66 -42.30
C VAL A 60 -22.02 -3.34 -41.42
N SER A 61 -22.30 -2.06 -41.17
CA SER A 61 -23.47 -1.61 -40.42
C SER A 61 -24.78 -2.01 -41.11
N TRP A 62 -24.83 -1.91 -42.44
CA TRP A 62 -25.93 -2.41 -43.26
C TRP A 62 -26.09 -3.94 -43.14
N MET A 63 -24.98 -4.69 -43.24
CA MET A 63 -25.00 -6.15 -43.14
C MET A 63 -25.48 -6.64 -41.76
N LEU A 64 -25.07 -5.96 -40.69
CA LEU A 64 -25.39 -6.31 -39.30
C LEU A 64 -26.70 -5.68 -38.77
N ASP A 65 -27.39 -4.88 -39.58
CA ASP A 65 -28.67 -4.22 -39.23
C ASP A 65 -28.59 -3.33 -37.97
N CYS A 66 -27.42 -2.73 -37.72
CA CYS A 66 -27.18 -1.98 -36.48
C CYS A 66 -27.94 -0.64 -36.40
N THR A 67 -28.64 -0.24 -37.46
CA THR A 67 -29.47 0.97 -37.52
C THR A 67 -30.93 0.57 -37.72
N GLY A 68 -31.61 0.14 -36.65
CA GLY A 68 -33.01 -0.31 -36.64
C GLY A 68 -34.05 0.78 -36.95
N GLY A 69 -33.89 1.55 -38.02
CA GLY A 69 -34.85 2.51 -38.55
C GLY A 69 -35.41 2.02 -39.89
N ALA A 70 -36.68 2.32 -40.15
CA ALA A 70 -37.48 1.91 -41.31
C ALA A 70 -36.96 2.44 -42.68
N GLY A 71 -35.78 1.99 -43.05
CA GLY A 71 -35.08 2.27 -44.29
C GLY A 71 -33.97 1.25 -44.45
N ALA A 72 -34.34 0.00 -44.75
CA ALA A 72 -33.43 -1.01 -45.31
C ALA A 72 -32.99 -0.52 -46.70
N GLY A 73 -32.11 0.48 -46.73
CA GLY A 73 -31.54 1.04 -47.95
C GLY A 73 -30.71 -0.01 -48.68
N ARG A 74 -30.53 0.21 -49.99
CA ARG A 74 -29.58 -0.57 -50.79
C ARG A 74 -28.19 -0.49 -50.15
N PRO A 75 -27.37 -1.55 -50.22
CA PRO A 75 -25.98 -1.47 -49.79
C PRO A 75 -25.25 -0.35 -50.56
N PRO A 76 -24.19 0.25 -49.98
CA PRO A 76 -23.34 1.20 -50.70
C PRO A 76 -22.92 0.65 -52.06
N ALA A 77 -22.90 1.48 -53.11
CA ALA A 77 -22.60 1.02 -54.47
C ALA A 77 -21.21 0.36 -54.56
N GLU A 78 -20.27 0.86 -53.76
CA GLU A 78 -18.91 0.34 -53.58
C GLU A 78 -18.90 -1.03 -52.91
N TRP A 79 -19.85 -1.32 -52.02
CA TRP A 79 -20.00 -2.64 -51.40
C TRP A 79 -20.49 -3.68 -52.42
N SER A 80 -21.46 -3.31 -53.26
CA SER A 80 -22.00 -4.22 -54.29
C SER A 80 -21.00 -4.50 -55.42
N SER A 81 -20.16 -3.54 -55.77
CA SER A 81 -19.17 -3.65 -56.85
C SER A 81 -17.79 -4.12 -56.40
N ALA A 82 -17.56 -4.31 -55.09
CA ALA A 82 -16.29 -4.77 -54.57
C ALA A 82 -15.96 -6.20 -55.06
N PRO A 83 -14.69 -6.48 -55.43
CA PRO A 83 -14.26 -7.84 -55.73
C PRO A 83 -14.43 -8.71 -54.49
N ARG A 84 -14.89 -9.95 -54.64
CA ARG A 84 -15.18 -10.84 -53.52
C ARG A 84 -14.38 -12.13 -53.60
N ILE A 85 -14.06 -12.68 -52.44
CA ILE A 85 -13.42 -13.99 -52.29
C ILE A 85 -14.29 -14.91 -51.44
N SER A 86 -14.15 -16.20 -51.65
CA SER A 86 -14.75 -17.22 -50.80
C SER A 86 -13.87 -17.53 -49.58
N LEU A 87 -14.39 -18.32 -48.62
CA LEU A 87 -13.55 -18.84 -47.53
C LEU A 87 -12.47 -19.78 -48.07
N GLU A 88 -12.79 -20.59 -49.08
CA GLU A 88 -11.83 -21.46 -49.78
C GLU A 88 -10.68 -20.67 -50.38
N GLU A 89 -10.99 -19.62 -51.15
CA GLU A 89 -10.00 -18.76 -51.80
C GLU A 89 -9.21 -17.96 -50.76
N GLY A 90 -9.89 -17.48 -49.71
CA GLY A 90 -9.27 -16.80 -48.58
C GLY A 90 -8.25 -17.69 -47.88
N VAL A 91 -8.62 -18.90 -47.47
CA VAL A 91 -7.74 -19.83 -46.76
C VAL A 91 -6.60 -20.31 -47.65
N SER A 92 -6.86 -20.57 -48.94
CA SER A 92 -5.82 -21.01 -49.90
C SER A 92 -4.80 -19.92 -50.22
N SER A 93 -5.17 -18.64 -50.06
CA SER A 93 -4.31 -17.49 -50.34
C SER A 93 -3.67 -16.89 -49.08
N VAL A 94 -3.98 -17.43 -47.89
CA VAL A 94 -3.46 -16.93 -46.62
C VAL A 94 -2.05 -17.46 -46.39
N ASP A 95 -1.11 -16.56 -46.19
CA ASP A 95 0.15 -16.88 -45.52
C ASP A 95 -0.15 -17.16 -44.05
N VAL A 96 -0.23 -18.45 -43.72
CA VAL A 96 -0.53 -18.94 -42.37
C VAL A 96 0.53 -18.47 -41.37
N VAL A 97 1.81 -18.44 -41.78
CA VAL A 97 2.92 -18.04 -40.92
C VAL A 97 2.83 -16.54 -40.61
N ALA A 98 2.66 -15.71 -41.62
CA ALA A 98 2.49 -14.27 -41.45
C ALA A 98 1.22 -13.94 -40.64
N THR A 99 0.13 -14.70 -40.84
CA THR A 99 -1.12 -14.51 -40.09
C THR A 99 -0.97 -14.87 -38.62
N LEU A 100 -0.31 -15.99 -38.30
CA LEU A 100 -0.03 -16.37 -36.92
C LEU A 100 0.91 -15.38 -36.24
N ALA A 101 1.95 -14.90 -36.94
CA ALA A 101 2.85 -13.86 -36.45
C ALA A 101 2.10 -12.55 -36.17
N TYR A 102 1.24 -12.10 -37.10
CA TYR A 102 0.40 -10.92 -36.91
C TYR A 102 -0.56 -11.06 -35.72
N ARG A 103 -1.21 -12.23 -35.55
CA ARG A 103 -2.09 -12.49 -34.40
C ARG A 103 -1.32 -12.49 -33.08
N ALA A 104 -0.10 -13.04 -33.07
CA ALA A 104 0.76 -13.01 -31.89
C ALA A 104 1.17 -11.57 -31.53
N HIS A 105 1.59 -10.78 -32.53
CA HIS A 105 1.90 -9.36 -32.36
C HIS A 105 0.68 -8.57 -31.84
N LEU A 106 -0.48 -8.72 -32.49
CA LEU A 106 -1.71 -8.06 -32.06
C LEU A 106 -2.11 -8.43 -30.62
N SER A 107 -1.95 -9.70 -30.24
CA SER A 107 -2.22 -10.14 -28.87
C SER A 107 -1.30 -9.47 -27.84
N VAL A 108 -0.02 -9.26 -28.18
CA VAL A 108 0.95 -8.52 -27.36
C VAL A 108 0.56 -7.05 -27.26
N SER A 109 0.28 -6.38 -28.37
CA SER A 109 -0.12 -4.96 -28.38
C SER A 109 -1.41 -4.72 -27.58
N ILE A 110 -2.40 -5.63 -27.68
CA ILE A 110 -3.63 -5.57 -26.87
C ILE A 110 -3.31 -5.73 -25.38
N ALA A 111 -2.43 -6.68 -25.03
CA ALA A 111 -2.06 -6.91 -23.63
C ALA A 111 -1.30 -5.72 -23.04
N LEU A 112 -0.35 -5.12 -23.79
CA LEU A 112 0.39 -3.93 -23.37
C LEU A 112 -0.55 -2.74 -23.17
N ARG A 113 -1.44 -2.47 -24.14
CA ARG A 113 -2.41 -1.39 -24.01
C ARG A 113 -3.34 -1.61 -22.82
N SER A 114 -3.88 -2.82 -22.67
CA SER A 114 -4.75 -3.15 -21.54
C SER A 114 -4.02 -3.01 -20.20
N LEU A 115 -2.74 -3.38 -20.12
CA LEU A 115 -1.92 -3.20 -18.94
C LEU A 115 -1.76 -1.71 -18.58
N CYS A 116 -1.35 -0.87 -19.54
CA CYS A 116 -1.20 0.56 -19.31
C CYS A 116 -2.52 1.21 -18.89
N ASP A 117 -3.62 0.91 -19.61
CA ASP A 117 -4.96 1.44 -19.31
C ASP A 117 -5.43 1.06 -17.89
N LYS A 118 -5.02 -0.10 -17.38
CA LYS A 118 -5.31 -0.56 -16.01
C LYS A 118 -4.44 0.13 -14.95
N LEU A 119 -3.17 0.38 -15.22
CA LEU A 119 -2.25 0.98 -14.25
C LEU A 119 -2.57 2.45 -13.97
N VAL A 120 -3.09 3.18 -14.98
CA VAL A 120 -3.46 4.60 -14.89
C VAL A 120 -4.84 4.86 -14.29
N GLN A 121 -5.61 3.81 -13.98
CA GLN A 121 -6.91 3.98 -13.30
C GLN A 121 -6.73 4.63 -11.91
N PRO A 122 -7.75 5.29 -11.34
CA PRO A 122 -7.64 5.86 -9.99
C PRO A 122 -7.30 4.82 -8.92
N GLU A 123 -7.98 3.66 -8.95
CA GLU A 123 -7.65 2.49 -8.10
C GLU A 123 -6.81 1.47 -8.87
N PRO A 124 -5.92 0.71 -8.18
CA PRO A 124 -5.23 -0.41 -8.80
C PRO A 124 -6.20 -1.44 -9.40
N ALA A 125 -5.93 -1.87 -10.63
CA ALA A 125 -6.72 -2.89 -11.33
C ALA A 125 -5.91 -4.20 -11.52
N TYR A 126 -6.59 -5.34 -11.60
CA TYR A 126 -5.93 -6.65 -11.67
C TYR A 126 -5.18 -6.82 -13.01
N VAL A 127 -3.85 -6.84 -12.95
CA VAL A 127 -2.93 -6.84 -14.12
C VAL A 127 -2.17 -8.15 -14.35
N ARG A 128 -2.30 -9.12 -13.43
CA ARG A 128 -1.51 -10.36 -13.48
C ARG A 128 -1.66 -11.15 -14.79
N PRO A 129 -2.85 -11.30 -15.41
CA PRO A 129 -3.00 -12.04 -16.66
C PRO A 129 -2.21 -11.42 -17.82
N GLU A 130 -2.20 -10.09 -17.93
CA GLU A 130 -1.42 -9.37 -18.93
C GLU A 130 0.08 -9.52 -18.67
N LEU A 131 0.53 -9.34 -17.42
CA LEU A 131 1.93 -9.51 -17.04
C LEU A 131 2.43 -10.92 -17.31
N GLN A 132 1.65 -11.96 -16.96
CA GLN A 132 2.03 -13.34 -17.21
C GLN A 132 2.16 -13.64 -18.70
N ARG A 133 1.24 -13.13 -19.53
CA ARG A 133 1.28 -13.31 -20.98
C ARG A 133 2.52 -12.66 -21.60
N LEU A 134 2.89 -11.47 -21.14
CA LEU A 134 3.98 -10.67 -21.68
C LEU A 134 5.34 -11.16 -21.16
N ALA A 135 5.48 -11.35 -19.85
CA ALA A 135 6.74 -11.73 -19.21
C ALA A 135 7.19 -13.17 -19.53
N CYS A 136 6.26 -14.11 -19.64
CA CYS A 136 6.59 -15.51 -19.98
C CYS A 136 6.77 -15.73 -21.49
N GLY A 137 6.72 -14.67 -22.31
CA GLY A 137 6.87 -14.72 -23.76
C GLY A 137 8.32 -14.86 -24.25
N SER A 138 8.62 -14.35 -25.44
CA SER A 138 10.01 -14.22 -25.89
C SER A 138 10.71 -13.10 -25.11
N ARG A 139 12.05 -13.04 -25.20
CA ARG A 139 12.84 -12.00 -24.53
C ARG A 139 12.46 -10.60 -25.02
N GLU A 140 12.25 -10.46 -26.32
CA GLU A 140 11.85 -9.20 -26.96
C GLU A 140 10.52 -8.68 -26.41
N ARG A 141 9.59 -9.58 -26.05
CA ARG A 141 8.31 -9.20 -25.42
C ARG A 141 8.47 -8.72 -23.98
N LEU A 142 9.40 -9.32 -23.24
CA LEU A 142 9.73 -8.83 -21.89
C LEU A 142 10.39 -7.45 -21.97
N GLU A 143 11.31 -7.25 -22.92
CA GLU A 143 11.95 -5.96 -23.17
C GLU A 143 10.92 -4.90 -23.59
N GLU A 144 10.02 -5.20 -24.54
CA GLU A 144 8.92 -4.30 -24.94
C GLU A 144 7.98 -3.94 -23.77
N LEU A 145 7.68 -4.91 -22.90
CA LEU A 145 6.92 -4.67 -21.67
C LEU A 145 7.65 -3.71 -20.72
N LEU A 146 8.94 -3.96 -20.46
CA LEU A 146 9.73 -3.16 -19.54
C LEU A 146 9.91 -1.74 -20.05
N ASP A 147 10.19 -1.56 -21.35
CA ASP A 147 10.29 -0.25 -21.99
C ASP A 147 8.97 0.51 -21.91
N LYS A 148 7.83 -0.18 -22.12
CA LYS A 148 6.52 0.46 -22.00
C LYS A 148 6.21 0.91 -20.57
N LEU A 149 6.61 0.11 -19.58
CA LEU A 149 6.49 0.47 -18.17
C LEU A 149 7.45 1.61 -17.78
N ASP A 150 8.64 1.68 -18.39
CA ASP A 150 9.59 2.78 -18.17
C ASP A 150 9.04 4.10 -18.72
N CYS A 151 8.47 4.09 -19.94
CA CYS A 151 7.78 5.26 -20.49
C CYS A 151 6.66 5.71 -19.56
N LEU A 152 5.81 4.77 -19.11
CA LEU A 152 4.74 5.07 -18.18
C LEU A 152 5.27 5.68 -16.89
N ALA A 153 6.31 5.10 -16.27
CA ALA A 153 6.87 5.62 -15.03
C ALA A 153 7.49 7.01 -15.21
N SER A 154 8.22 7.24 -16.30
CA SER A 154 8.95 8.50 -16.56
C SER A 154 8.04 9.70 -16.79
N GLU A 155 6.88 9.48 -17.40
CA GLU A 155 5.90 10.51 -17.75
C GLU A 155 4.85 10.74 -16.65
N SER A 156 5.04 10.14 -15.47
CA SER A 156 4.01 10.02 -14.44
C SER A 156 4.40 10.65 -13.09
N THR A 157 3.39 10.80 -12.23
CA THR A 157 3.60 11.15 -10.82
C THR A 157 4.30 10.00 -10.06
N PRO A 158 4.98 10.28 -8.93
CA PRO A 158 5.59 9.23 -8.09
C PRO A 158 4.62 8.12 -7.67
N GLN A 159 3.35 8.44 -7.45
CA GLN A 159 2.30 7.46 -7.15
C GLN A 159 2.10 6.46 -8.29
N LEU A 160 1.95 6.94 -9.53
CA LEU A 160 1.75 6.09 -10.69
C LEU A 160 3.05 5.37 -11.11
N ALA A 161 4.21 6.02 -10.93
CA ALA A 161 5.51 5.38 -11.09
C ALA A 161 5.68 4.18 -10.15
N ALA A 162 5.21 4.27 -8.90
CA ALA A 162 5.22 3.14 -7.97
C ALA A 162 4.44 1.93 -8.52
N ARG A 163 3.29 2.15 -9.17
CA ARG A 163 2.52 1.07 -9.80
C ARG A 163 3.26 0.43 -10.97
N ALA A 164 3.89 1.25 -11.81
CA ALA A 164 4.71 0.78 -12.92
C ALA A 164 5.92 -0.04 -12.41
N PHE A 165 6.64 0.43 -11.38
CA PHE A 165 7.73 -0.32 -10.77
C PHE A 165 7.28 -1.62 -10.11
N ALA A 166 6.11 -1.64 -9.46
CA ALA A 166 5.54 -2.87 -8.92
C ALA A 166 5.22 -3.88 -10.04
N ALA A 167 4.65 -3.41 -11.16
CA ALA A 167 4.39 -4.23 -12.34
C ALA A 167 5.69 -4.77 -12.98
N MET A 168 6.76 -3.98 -13.04
CA MET A 168 8.09 -4.44 -13.50
C MET A 168 8.64 -5.53 -12.57
N ALA A 169 8.56 -5.33 -11.26
CA ALA A 169 9.02 -6.30 -10.28
C ALA A 169 8.25 -7.64 -10.40
N ASP A 170 6.94 -7.57 -10.62
CA ASP A 170 6.09 -8.74 -10.88
C ASP A 170 6.41 -9.42 -12.21
N ALA A 171 6.64 -8.67 -13.29
CA ALA A 171 7.05 -9.22 -14.58
C ALA A 171 8.38 -10.00 -14.48
N LEU A 172 9.39 -9.41 -13.84
CA LEU A 172 10.70 -10.04 -13.62
C LEU A 172 10.58 -11.30 -12.75
N ALA A 173 9.75 -11.26 -11.71
CA ALA A 173 9.51 -12.43 -10.86
C ALA A 173 8.76 -13.55 -11.60
N LEU A 174 7.76 -13.21 -12.44
CA LEU A 174 7.04 -14.17 -13.27
C LEU A 174 7.97 -14.84 -14.28
N ARG A 175 8.89 -14.07 -14.90
CA ARG A 175 9.92 -14.59 -15.81
C ARG A 175 10.84 -15.60 -15.11
N ALA A 176 11.30 -15.27 -13.91
CA ALA A 176 12.19 -16.15 -13.13
C ALA A 176 11.52 -17.46 -12.68
N GLY A 177 10.18 -17.47 -12.57
CA GLY A 177 9.41 -18.59 -12.05
C GLY A 177 9.85 -19.00 -10.65
N THR A 178 9.90 -20.30 -10.38
CA THR A 178 10.30 -20.85 -9.07
C THR A 178 11.82 -20.95 -8.88
N ARG A 179 12.62 -20.65 -9.91
CA ARG A 179 14.07 -20.91 -9.94
C ARG A 179 14.93 -19.75 -9.44
N GLY A 180 14.34 -18.57 -9.24
CA GLY A 180 15.07 -17.36 -8.81
C GLY A 180 15.29 -17.21 -7.30
N GLY A 181 14.74 -18.13 -6.49
CA GLY A 181 14.77 -18.06 -5.03
C GLY A 181 13.68 -17.14 -4.46
N LEU A 182 13.74 -16.90 -3.14
CA LEU A 182 12.76 -16.07 -2.46
C LEU A 182 12.84 -14.62 -2.94
N ARG A 183 11.71 -13.94 -3.13
CA ARG A 183 11.69 -12.50 -3.38
C ARG A 183 11.76 -11.70 -2.07
N SER A 184 12.29 -12.26 -0.98
CA SER A 184 12.28 -11.63 0.35
C SER A 184 13.69 -11.26 0.81
N GLY A 185 13.84 -10.13 1.50
CA GLY A 185 15.10 -9.71 2.14
C GLY A 185 15.69 -8.38 1.64
N PRO A 186 16.70 -7.82 2.34
CA PRO A 186 17.29 -6.52 1.99
C PRO A 186 18.04 -6.60 0.66
N ALA A 187 17.78 -5.63 -0.23
CA ALA A 187 18.45 -5.48 -1.52
C ALA A 187 19.44 -4.31 -1.46
N ALA A 188 20.57 -4.50 -0.78
CA ALA A 188 21.62 -3.49 -0.68
C ALA A 188 22.67 -3.74 -1.77
N ASN A 189 22.49 -3.16 -2.95
CA ASN A 189 23.50 -3.15 -4.00
C ASN A 189 23.88 -1.70 -4.33
N GLN A 190 25.18 -1.43 -4.42
CA GLN A 190 25.71 -0.08 -4.63
C GLN A 190 25.25 0.53 -5.97
N GLN A 191 25.15 -0.28 -7.05
CA GLN A 191 24.74 0.21 -8.37
C GLN A 191 23.35 0.83 -8.34
N TRP A 192 22.44 0.29 -7.52
CA TRP A 192 21.06 0.74 -7.43
C TRP A 192 20.86 1.91 -6.45
N ARG A 193 21.87 2.32 -5.68
CA ARG A 193 21.72 3.38 -4.65
C ARG A 193 21.43 4.75 -5.27
N ALA A 194 22.20 5.13 -6.29
CA ALA A 194 22.06 6.42 -6.96
C ALA A 194 20.64 6.63 -7.54
N PRO A 195 20.07 5.72 -8.34
CA PRO A 195 18.72 5.90 -8.86
C PRO A 195 17.64 5.94 -7.77
N LEU A 196 17.77 5.13 -6.70
CA LEU A 196 16.82 5.18 -5.58
C LEU A 196 16.86 6.54 -4.86
N HIS A 197 18.03 7.18 -4.78
CA HIS A 197 18.16 8.53 -4.22
C HIS A 197 17.51 9.60 -5.10
N LEU A 198 17.51 9.44 -6.44
CA LEU A 198 16.76 10.31 -7.35
C LEU A 198 15.25 10.22 -7.06
N LEU A 199 14.71 9.01 -6.83
CA LEU A 199 13.31 8.83 -6.44
C LEU A 199 12.99 9.52 -5.11
N ARG A 200 13.90 9.50 -4.13
CA ARG A 200 13.71 10.24 -2.86
C ARG A 200 13.49 11.74 -3.06
N ARG A 201 14.13 12.31 -4.09
CA ARG A 201 14.02 13.71 -4.47
C ARG A 201 12.84 14.01 -5.38
N GLY A 202 12.11 12.99 -5.82
CA GLY A 202 11.00 13.12 -6.79
C GLY A 202 11.45 13.20 -8.24
N GLU A 203 12.73 12.95 -8.54
CA GLU A 203 13.29 13.00 -9.91
C GLU A 203 13.01 11.68 -10.65
N VAL A 204 11.74 11.40 -10.93
CA VAL A 204 11.27 10.09 -11.43
C VAL A 204 11.87 9.75 -12.80
N ALA A 205 11.83 10.64 -13.78
CA ALA A 205 12.32 10.36 -15.14
C ALA A 205 13.82 9.99 -15.15
N ALA A 206 14.66 10.75 -14.45
CA ALA A 206 16.10 10.46 -14.32
C ALA A 206 16.36 9.14 -13.58
N ALA A 207 15.55 8.83 -12.56
CA ALA A 207 15.64 7.55 -11.88
C ALA A 207 15.29 6.39 -12.81
N VAL A 208 14.22 6.49 -13.60
CA VAL A 208 13.80 5.44 -14.54
C VAL A 208 14.89 5.15 -15.56
N GLU A 209 15.47 6.18 -16.17
CA GLU A 209 16.58 6.03 -17.13
C GLU A 209 17.76 5.25 -16.51
N SER A 210 18.18 5.64 -15.31
CA SER A 210 19.28 4.98 -14.59
C SER A 210 18.92 3.55 -14.17
N LEU A 211 17.70 3.30 -13.68
CA LEU A 211 17.22 1.96 -13.32
C LEU A 211 17.18 1.03 -14.54
N ALA A 212 16.71 1.53 -15.68
CA ALA A 212 16.60 0.76 -16.92
C ALA A 212 17.97 0.28 -17.41
N VAL A 213 19.00 1.15 -17.37
CA VAL A 213 20.38 0.79 -17.73
C VAL A 213 20.93 -0.34 -16.85
N ILE A 214 20.76 -0.23 -15.53
CA ILE A 214 21.24 -1.26 -14.59
C ILE A 214 20.45 -2.56 -14.78
N ARG A 215 19.12 -2.47 -14.92
CA ARG A 215 18.24 -3.61 -15.17
C ARG A 215 18.68 -4.36 -16.42
N ALA A 216 18.91 -3.67 -17.54
CA ALA A 216 19.32 -4.27 -18.80
C ALA A 216 20.59 -5.13 -18.66
N GLN A 217 21.57 -4.66 -17.89
CA GLN A 217 22.80 -5.42 -17.60
C GLN A 217 22.51 -6.70 -16.79
N TRP A 218 21.63 -6.59 -15.79
CA TRP A 218 21.34 -7.70 -14.88
C TRP A 218 20.49 -8.79 -15.52
N ILE A 219 19.57 -8.42 -16.42
CA ILE A 219 18.66 -9.38 -17.07
C ILE A 219 19.22 -9.91 -18.40
N ALA A 220 20.41 -9.46 -18.82
CA ALA A 220 21.00 -9.81 -20.11
C ALA A 220 21.20 -11.32 -20.31
N SER A 221 21.44 -12.08 -19.24
CA SER A 221 21.60 -13.54 -19.27
C SER A 221 20.29 -14.32 -19.09
N ASP A 222 19.16 -13.64 -18.83
CA ASP A 222 17.87 -14.24 -18.43
C ASP A 222 18.01 -15.20 -17.21
N GLU A 223 19.04 -15.01 -16.38
CA GLU A 223 19.28 -15.85 -15.21
C GLU A 223 18.19 -15.60 -14.14
N PRO A 224 17.43 -16.63 -13.70
CA PRO A 224 16.34 -16.47 -12.74
C PRO A 224 16.73 -15.74 -11.44
N ARG A 225 17.95 -15.97 -10.95
CA ARG A 225 18.45 -15.30 -9.73
C ARG A 225 18.62 -13.80 -9.94
N MET A 226 19.18 -13.39 -11.08
CA MET A 226 19.38 -11.97 -11.39
C MET A 226 18.06 -11.25 -11.62
N LEU A 227 17.10 -11.90 -12.29
CA LEU A 227 15.73 -11.39 -12.43
C LEU A 227 15.06 -11.13 -11.08
N VAL A 228 15.12 -12.08 -10.13
CA VAL A 228 14.55 -11.88 -8.78
C VAL A 228 15.28 -10.79 -8.01
N ARG A 229 16.61 -10.69 -8.14
CA ARG A 229 17.35 -9.61 -7.47
C ARG A 229 17.00 -8.24 -8.04
N ALA A 230 16.85 -8.10 -9.36
CA ALA A 230 16.37 -6.87 -10.00
C ALA A 230 14.94 -6.53 -9.54
N ALA A 231 14.04 -7.52 -9.47
CA ALA A 231 12.68 -7.34 -8.96
C ALA A 231 12.67 -6.74 -7.53
N ARG A 232 13.55 -7.21 -6.64
CA ARG A 232 13.67 -6.65 -5.27
C ARG A 232 14.13 -5.19 -5.28
N HIS A 233 14.97 -4.77 -6.22
CA HIS A 233 15.37 -3.37 -6.33
C HIS A 233 14.24 -2.48 -6.83
N TYR A 234 13.39 -2.98 -7.74
CA TYR A 234 12.15 -2.28 -8.12
C TYR A 234 11.16 -2.18 -6.96
N GLU A 235 11.10 -3.16 -6.05
CA GLU A 235 10.34 -3.00 -4.80
C GLU A 235 10.92 -1.93 -3.88
N GLY A 236 12.24 -1.78 -3.87
CA GLY A 236 12.90 -0.63 -3.24
C GLY A 236 12.44 0.68 -3.87
N ALA A 237 12.40 0.76 -5.21
CA ALA A 237 11.92 1.93 -5.94
C ALA A 237 10.45 2.27 -5.61
N VAL A 238 9.58 1.25 -5.51
CA VAL A 238 8.20 1.39 -5.01
C VAL A 238 8.19 2.03 -3.60
N GLY A 239 9.03 1.52 -2.70
CA GLY A 239 9.18 2.08 -1.35
C GLY A 239 9.60 3.54 -1.35
N GLU A 240 10.56 3.94 -2.18
CA GLU A 240 11.00 5.34 -2.30
C GLU A 240 9.91 6.25 -2.87
N CYS A 241 9.12 5.78 -3.83
CA CYS A 241 7.97 6.52 -4.36
C CYS A 241 6.87 6.70 -3.30
N ILE A 242 6.51 5.65 -2.56
CA ILE A 242 5.57 5.74 -1.44
C ILE A 242 6.10 6.73 -0.40
N SER A 243 7.39 6.63 -0.08
CA SER A 243 8.06 7.50 0.87
C SER A 243 7.99 8.97 0.44
N PHE A 244 8.22 9.26 -0.84
CA PHE A 244 8.03 10.59 -1.40
C PHE A 244 6.58 11.07 -1.25
N CYS A 245 5.59 10.25 -1.63
CA CYS A 245 4.18 10.59 -1.51
C CYS A 245 3.77 10.90 -0.06
N VAL A 246 4.22 10.10 0.91
CA VAL A 246 3.94 10.34 2.33
C VAL A 246 4.60 11.63 2.82
N ARG A 247 5.83 11.92 2.41
CA ARG A 247 6.53 13.17 2.78
C ARG A 247 5.86 14.44 2.24
N THR A 248 4.93 14.33 1.28
CA THR A 248 4.16 15.48 0.81
C THR A 248 3.07 15.94 1.78
N CYS A 249 2.78 15.18 2.85
CA CYS A 249 1.79 15.59 3.85
C CYS A 249 2.16 16.95 4.46
N VAL A 250 1.17 17.79 4.71
CA VAL A 250 1.38 19.12 5.29
C VAL A 250 1.52 18.99 6.80
N VAL A 251 2.60 19.56 7.34
CA VAL A 251 2.88 19.62 8.78
C VAL A 251 2.81 21.08 9.19
N ASP A 252 1.69 21.47 9.79
CA ASP A 252 1.48 22.84 10.26
C ASP A 252 2.24 23.05 11.58
N VAL A 253 3.29 23.87 11.53
CA VAL A 253 4.14 24.21 12.69
C VAL A 253 3.95 25.68 13.02
N THR A 254 3.53 25.96 14.25
CA THR A 254 3.42 27.33 14.75
C THR A 254 4.72 27.73 15.45
N PRO A 255 5.44 28.77 14.97
CA PRO A 255 6.64 29.26 15.64
C PRO A 255 6.30 29.83 17.04
N THR A 256 7.10 29.45 18.03
CA THR A 256 7.02 29.94 19.41
C THR A 256 8.41 30.37 19.89
N ARG A 257 8.52 30.83 21.15
CA ARG A 257 9.82 31.13 21.74
C ARG A 257 10.50 29.83 22.17
N PRO A 258 11.78 29.61 21.82
CA PRO A 258 12.56 28.51 22.36
C PRO A 258 12.56 28.51 23.88
N THR A 259 12.58 27.30 24.46
CA THR A 259 12.67 27.14 25.91
C THR A 259 14.04 27.62 26.42
N PRO A 260 14.10 28.32 27.57
CA PRO A 260 15.35 28.67 28.24
C PRO A 260 16.26 27.46 28.51
N VAL A 261 17.56 27.73 28.68
CA VAL A 261 18.54 26.72 29.10
C VAL A 261 18.15 26.16 30.47
N GLY A 262 18.23 24.85 30.64
CA GLY A 262 17.98 24.14 31.90
C GLY A 262 16.54 23.68 32.12
N GLU A 263 15.56 24.26 31.43
CA GLU A 263 14.15 23.90 31.64
C GLU A 263 13.73 22.66 30.83
N TRP A 264 13.11 21.69 31.52
CA TRP A 264 12.63 20.46 30.92
C TRP A 264 11.24 20.63 30.29
N VAL A 265 11.09 20.09 29.09
CA VAL A 265 9.80 19.83 28.46
C VAL A 265 9.58 18.34 28.43
N ILE A 266 8.44 17.89 28.94
CA ILE A 266 8.10 16.47 29.07
C ILE A 266 6.83 16.19 28.28
N CYS A 267 6.90 15.18 27.41
CA CYS A 267 5.77 14.63 26.69
C CYS A 267 5.54 13.18 27.12
N GLU A 268 4.33 12.89 27.58
CA GLU A 268 3.89 11.54 27.98
C GLU A 268 2.69 11.12 27.17
N SER A 269 2.66 9.86 26.76
CA SER A 269 1.61 9.32 25.90
C SER A 269 1.13 7.95 26.37
N PRO A 270 -0.20 7.70 26.28
CA PRO A 270 -0.73 6.34 26.39
C PRO A 270 -0.21 5.47 25.25
N ALA A 271 -0.33 4.16 25.43
CA ALA A 271 -0.22 3.21 24.32
C ALA A 271 -1.50 3.21 23.47
N ARG A 272 -1.53 2.44 22.38
CA ARG A 272 -2.73 2.34 21.53
C ARG A 272 -3.11 0.91 21.17
N ILE A 273 -4.40 0.70 20.98
CA ILE A 273 -4.99 -0.54 20.47
C ILE A 273 -5.89 -0.25 19.27
N ASP A 274 -5.76 -1.03 18.21
CA ASP A 274 -6.67 -0.97 17.07
C ASP A 274 -7.81 -1.96 17.30
N LEU A 275 -9.05 -1.46 17.23
CA LEU A 275 -10.24 -2.27 17.44
C LEU A 275 -10.82 -2.77 16.12
N ALA A 276 -10.71 -1.97 15.04
CA ALA A 276 -11.05 -2.36 13.68
C ALA A 276 -10.37 -1.45 12.64
N GLY A 277 -10.20 -1.97 11.42
CA GLY A 277 -9.81 -1.18 10.25
C GLY A 277 -8.31 -1.10 9.94
N GLY A 278 -7.45 -1.54 10.87
CA GLY A 278 -5.99 -1.52 10.67
C GLY A 278 -5.55 -2.29 9.42
N TRP A 279 -4.47 -1.80 8.78
CA TRP A 279 -4.02 -2.06 7.40
C TRP A 279 -4.67 -1.17 6.33
N SER A 280 -5.89 -0.66 6.53
CA SER A 280 -6.45 0.32 5.59
C SER A 280 -5.73 1.68 5.65
N ASP A 281 -5.05 1.96 6.77
CA ASP A 281 -4.24 3.14 7.04
C ASP A 281 -2.84 3.13 6.40
N THR A 282 -2.43 2.00 5.82
CA THR A 282 -1.06 1.80 5.34
C THR A 282 -0.88 2.39 3.93
N PRO A 283 0.07 3.31 3.69
CA PRO A 283 0.46 3.73 2.34
C PRO A 283 0.90 2.54 1.46
N PRO A 284 0.45 2.45 0.20
CA PRO A 284 -0.35 3.43 -0.53
C PRO A 284 -1.87 3.25 -0.36
N ILE A 285 -2.32 2.17 0.30
CA ILE A 285 -3.74 1.78 0.43
C ILE A 285 -4.58 2.96 0.88
N CYS A 286 -4.12 3.68 1.91
CA CYS A 286 -4.86 4.77 2.52
C CYS A 286 -5.19 5.95 1.59
N TYR A 287 -4.37 6.21 0.57
CA TYR A 287 -4.58 7.30 -0.39
C TYR A 287 -4.94 6.82 -1.81
N GLU A 288 -4.88 5.50 -2.07
CA GLU A 288 -5.26 4.91 -3.37
C GLU A 288 -6.64 4.25 -3.36
N PHE A 289 -7.07 3.70 -2.22
CA PHE A 289 -8.39 3.12 -2.10
C PHE A 289 -9.44 4.22 -2.12
N ARG A 290 -10.49 4.11 -2.94
CA ARG A 290 -11.49 5.17 -3.20
C ARG A 290 -12.24 5.65 -1.96
N GLU A 291 -12.38 4.80 -0.95
CA GLU A 291 -13.04 5.13 0.32
C GLU A 291 -12.03 5.67 1.36
N GLY A 292 -10.73 5.67 1.03
CA GLY A 292 -9.63 5.98 1.94
C GLY A 292 -9.44 4.91 3.02
N GLY A 293 -8.40 5.08 3.84
CA GLY A 293 -8.21 4.28 5.04
C GLY A 293 -9.16 4.72 6.15
N THR A 294 -9.72 3.78 6.92
CA THR A 294 -10.54 4.05 8.12
C THR A 294 -10.16 3.09 9.24
N VAL A 295 -9.78 3.63 10.40
CA VAL A 295 -9.41 2.86 11.59
C VAL A 295 -10.19 3.38 12.80
N VAL A 296 -10.70 2.46 13.62
CA VAL A 296 -11.20 2.79 14.96
C VAL A 296 -10.20 2.22 15.96
N ASN A 297 -9.58 3.10 16.73
CA ASN A 297 -8.58 2.74 17.73
C ASN A 297 -8.86 3.45 19.07
N ALA A 298 -8.15 3.03 20.11
CA ALA A 298 -8.26 3.61 21.44
C ALA A 298 -6.89 3.90 22.03
N ALA A 299 -6.77 5.05 22.70
CA ALA A 299 -5.66 5.33 23.61
C ALA A 299 -5.87 4.55 24.90
N ILE A 300 -4.82 3.88 25.39
CA ILE A 300 -4.89 3.04 26.59
C ILE A 300 -3.74 3.27 27.55
N GLU A 301 -4.07 3.24 28.83
CA GLU A 301 -3.12 3.04 29.91
C GLU A 301 -2.88 1.54 30.13
N ILE A 302 -1.67 1.23 30.57
CA ILE A 302 -1.28 -0.13 30.95
C ILE A 302 -0.81 -0.07 32.40
N ASP A 303 -1.44 -0.88 33.25
CA ASP A 303 -1.22 -0.93 34.69
C ASP A 303 -1.35 0.45 35.38
N GLY A 304 -2.25 1.29 34.85
CA GLY A 304 -2.54 2.64 35.37
C GLY A 304 -1.48 3.69 35.02
N THR A 305 -0.63 3.43 34.02
CA THR A 305 0.43 4.36 33.60
C THR A 305 0.42 4.60 32.09
N CYS A 306 0.90 5.77 31.68
CA CYS A 306 1.29 6.08 30.31
C CYS A 306 2.73 5.56 30.08
N PRO A 307 2.91 4.47 29.31
CA PRO A 307 4.18 3.75 29.32
C PRO A 307 5.23 4.35 28.38
N ILE A 308 4.90 5.38 27.61
CA ILE A 308 5.76 5.96 26.56
C ILE A 308 5.91 7.46 26.82
N GLY A 309 7.14 7.96 26.74
CA GLY A 309 7.38 9.38 26.86
C GLY A 309 8.78 9.80 26.49
N ALA A 310 8.97 11.11 26.41
CA ALA A 310 10.25 11.74 26.19
C ALA A 310 10.30 13.07 26.94
N LYS A 311 11.52 13.46 27.31
CA LYS A 311 11.81 14.79 27.82
C LYS A 311 13.02 15.37 27.10
N ALA A 312 12.99 16.68 26.88
CA ALA A 312 14.09 17.41 26.30
C ALA A 312 14.31 18.72 27.04
N ARG A 313 15.56 19.15 27.13
CA ARG A 313 15.93 20.50 27.57
C ARG A 313 17.08 21.04 26.74
N ARG A 314 17.24 22.35 26.80
CA ARG A 314 18.38 23.04 26.23
C ARG A 314 19.53 23.08 27.25
N ILE A 315 20.75 22.84 26.78
CA ILE A 315 21.98 22.92 27.57
C ILE A 315 22.95 23.94 26.97
N ALA A 316 23.85 24.48 27.79
CA ALA A 316 24.79 25.51 27.36
C ALA A 316 25.89 24.92 26.46
N GLU A 317 26.35 23.72 26.77
CA GLU A 317 27.32 22.99 25.98
C GLU A 317 26.71 22.66 24.60
N PRO A 318 27.37 23.01 23.48
CA PRO A 318 26.83 22.82 22.14
C PRO A 318 26.99 21.37 21.66
N ILE A 319 26.45 20.43 22.44
CA ILE A 319 26.45 18.99 22.16
C ILE A 319 25.02 18.46 22.16
N LEU A 320 24.81 17.31 21.51
CA LEU A 320 23.57 16.57 21.62
C LEU A 320 23.78 15.35 22.53
N ARG A 321 23.07 15.31 23.66
CA ARG A 321 23.11 14.21 24.63
C ARG A 321 21.80 13.44 24.57
N ILE A 322 21.85 12.16 24.19
CA ILE A 322 20.66 11.31 24.02
C ILE A 322 20.72 10.13 24.99
N THR A 323 19.69 9.96 25.81
CA THR A 323 19.52 8.82 26.72
C THR A 323 18.26 8.05 26.33
N ILE A 324 18.39 6.78 25.95
CA ILE A 324 17.23 5.89 25.65
C ILE A 324 16.96 4.94 26.80
N ASP A 325 18.02 4.36 27.35
CA ASP A 325 17.97 3.54 28.55
C ASP A 325 18.86 4.22 29.60
N PRO A 326 18.32 4.62 30.77
CA PRO A 326 19.12 5.21 31.84
C PRO A 326 20.29 4.32 32.29
N THR A 327 20.25 3.01 32.02
CA THR A 327 21.28 2.04 32.43
C THR A 327 22.49 2.01 31.50
N GLU A 328 22.36 2.41 30.22
CA GLU A 328 23.43 2.34 29.22
C GLU A 328 24.25 3.64 29.11
N GLY A 329 23.89 4.68 29.86
CA GLY A 329 24.51 6.00 29.80
C GLY A 329 24.13 6.80 28.54
N PRO A 330 24.47 8.10 28.49
CA PRO A 330 24.09 8.95 27.36
C PRO A 330 24.97 8.73 26.13
N ILE A 331 24.35 8.78 24.95
CA ILE A 331 25.01 8.90 23.65
C ILE A 331 25.30 10.37 23.41
N GLU A 332 26.58 10.75 23.36
CA GLU A 332 27.00 12.12 23.05
C GLU A 332 27.36 12.26 21.57
N CYS A 333 26.69 13.19 20.90
CA CYS A 333 26.94 13.54 19.51
C CYS A 333 27.56 14.94 19.44
N THR A 334 28.86 15.00 19.12
CA THR A 334 29.62 16.26 18.92
C THR A 334 29.81 16.62 17.45
N GLU A 335 29.78 15.63 16.55
CA GLU A 335 29.99 15.80 15.11
C GLU A 335 28.76 15.43 14.28
N LEU A 336 28.64 16.01 13.08
CA LEU A 336 27.53 15.68 12.16
C LEU A 336 27.53 14.20 11.74
N GLU A 337 28.69 13.57 11.64
CA GLU A 337 28.82 12.14 11.27
C GLU A 337 28.09 11.23 12.28
N HIS A 338 28.00 11.63 13.56
CA HIS A 338 27.25 10.88 14.58
C HIS A 338 25.74 10.83 14.32
N LEU A 339 25.23 11.68 13.43
CA LEU A 339 23.83 11.72 12.99
C LEU A 339 23.62 11.02 11.63
N ALA A 340 24.68 10.58 10.95
CA ALA A 340 24.60 10.00 9.61
C ALA A 340 23.86 8.65 9.56
N ASP A 341 23.89 7.92 10.68
CA ASP A 341 23.22 6.63 10.87
C ASP A 341 21.73 6.74 11.24
N HIS A 342 21.15 7.95 11.26
CA HIS A 342 19.74 8.18 11.62
C HIS A 342 18.76 7.33 10.82
N ASN A 343 19.08 6.99 9.56
CA ASN A 343 18.24 6.17 8.68
C ASN A 343 18.42 4.65 8.88
N SER A 344 19.17 4.24 9.90
CA SER A 344 19.35 2.85 10.31
C SER A 344 18.55 2.60 11.60
N PRO A 345 17.37 1.95 11.54
CA PRO A 345 16.47 1.78 12.70
C PRO A 345 17.08 1.05 13.90
N LEU A 346 18.14 0.27 13.67
CA LEU A 346 18.84 -0.49 14.71
C LEU A 346 20.02 0.28 15.31
N ALA A 347 20.35 1.45 14.78
CA ALA A 347 21.44 2.26 15.30
C ALA A 347 21.05 2.91 16.65
N PRO A 348 21.99 3.02 17.60
CA PRO A 348 21.74 3.70 18.87
C PRO A 348 21.28 5.15 18.63
N GLY A 349 20.18 5.54 19.26
CA GLY A 349 19.67 6.91 19.13
C GLY A 349 19.00 7.24 17.79
N ALA A 350 18.80 6.29 16.86
CA ALA A 350 18.35 6.58 15.49
C ALA A 350 17.09 7.45 15.41
N LEU A 351 16.07 7.15 16.24
CA LEU A 351 14.82 7.91 16.29
C LEU A 351 15.04 9.36 16.82
N PRO A 352 15.62 9.58 18.02
CA PRO A 352 15.98 10.93 18.47
C PRO A 352 16.85 11.71 17.49
N LYS A 353 17.87 11.08 16.89
CA LYS A 353 18.73 11.69 15.86
C LYS A 353 17.90 12.16 14.65
N THR A 354 16.99 11.31 14.16
CA THR A 354 16.09 11.68 13.07
C THR A 354 15.18 12.86 13.45
N VAL A 355 14.64 12.88 14.67
CA VAL A 355 13.79 13.99 15.13
C VAL A 355 14.57 15.31 15.20
N VAL A 356 15.81 15.30 15.66
CA VAL A 356 16.69 16.49 15.66
C VAL A 356 16.91 17.02 14.24
N LEU A 357 17.16 16.12 13.27
CA LEU A 357 17.28 16.49 11.86
C LEU A 357 15.95 17.02 11.29
N PHE A 358 14.83 16.40 11.64
CA PHE A 358 13.49 16.78 11.18
C PHE A 358 13.07 18.16 11.69
N CYS A 359 13.30 18.46 12.97
CA CYS A 359 13.04 19.77 13.56
C CYS A 359 14.00 20.88 13.05
N GLY A 360 14.97 20.53 12.20
CA GLY A 360 15.90 21.49 11.60
C GLY A 360 16.98 22.01 12.56
N LEU A 361 17.20 21.31 13.68
CA LEU A 361 18.23 21.66 14.67
C LEU A 361 19.63 21.25 14.20
N ALA A 362 19.71 20.27 13.30
CA ALA A 362 20.93 19.92 12.58
C ALA A 362 20.60 19.58 11.12
N LYS A 363 21.56 19.82 10.22
CA LYS A 363 21.46 19.53 8.79
C LYS A 363 22.72 18.83 8.31
N LEU A 364 22.56 17.57 7.89
CA LEU A 364 23.61 16.80 7.26
C LEU A 364 24.03 17.43 5.91
N GLY A 365 25.33 17.38 5.60
CA GLY A 365 25.89 17.96 4.38
C GLY A 365 25.97 19.50 4.36
N SER A 366 25.74 20.16 5.50
CA SER A 366 26.07 21.57 5.69
C SER A 366 27.59 21.77 5.76
N ASN A 367 28.07 22.97 5.43
CA ASN A 367 29.46 23.37 5.67
C ASN A 367 29.70 23.76 7.15
N GLU A 368 28.64 24.03 7.91
CA GLU A 368 28.71 24.31 9.35
C GLU A 368 28.84 23.01 10.14
N SER A 369 29.73 22.98 11.14
CA SER A 369 29.85 21.91 12.12
C SER A 369 28.57 21.75 12.96
N LEU A 370 28.41 20.60 13.63
CA LEU A 370 27.26 20.40 14.53
C LEU A 370 27.26 21.43 15.67
N GLU A 371 28.43 21.72 16.22
CA GLU A 371 28.63 22.73 17.25
C GLU A 371 28.11 24.11 16.84
N GLU A 372 28.46 24.59 15.65
CA GLU A 372 27.99 25.87 15.10
C GLU A 372 26.47 25.90 14.90
N GLN A 373 25.91 24.80 14.38
CA GLN A 373 24.47 24.67 14.17
C GLN A 373 23.68 24.69 15.48
N LEU A 374 24.16 23.97 16.51
CA LEU A 374 23.55 23.95 17.85
C LEU A 374 23.65 25.33 18.53
N ARG A 375 24.80 26.01 18.44
CA ARG A 375 24.93 27.39 18.97
C ARG A 375 23.94 28.35 18.35
N ARG A 376 23.76 28.30 17.02
CA ARG A 376 22.74 29.10 16.32
C ARG A 376 21.33 28.77 16.82
N GLY A 377 21.09 27.49 17.13
CA GLY A 377 19.85 27.01 17.71
C GLY A 377 19.63 27.38 19.18
N GLY A 378 20.58 28.07 19.83
CA GLY A 378 20.50 28.51 21.23
C GLY A 378 21.28 27.66 22.24
N GLY A 379 22.08 26.68 21.79
CA GLY A 379 22.84 25.77 22.64
C GLY A 379 22.61 24.31 22.28
N GLY A 380 23.24 23.40 23.01
CA GLY A 380 23.02 21.97 22.83
C GLY A 380 21.67 21.50 23.36
N LEU A 381 21.45 20.20 23.25
CA LEU A 381 20.21 19.54 23.64
C LEU A 381 20.51 18.30 24.48
N GLU A 382 19.73 18.14 25.53
CA GLU A 382 19.68 16.90 26.29
C GLU A 382 18.30 16.28 26.12
N ILE A 383 18.26 15.04 25.63
CA ILE A 383 17.05 14.30 25.29
C ILE A 383 17.07 12.99 26.06
N THR A 384 15.97 12.67 26.73
CA THR A 384 15.75 11.37 27.36
C THR A 384 14.42 10.81 26.87
N SER A 385 14.40 9.57 26.41
CA SER A 385 13.20 8.85 25.99
C SER A 385 13.02 7.59 26.82
N TRP A 386 11.79 7.13 27.02
CA TRP A 386 11.51 5.86 27.68
C TRP A 386 10.32 5.13 27.04
N SER A 387 10.36 3.80 27.13
CA SER A 387 9.19 2.96 26.92
C SER A 387 9.21 1.76 27.85
N ASN A 388 8.16 1.61 28.67
CA ASN A 388 7.99 0.48 29.57
C ASN A 388 7.36 -0.74 28.86
N LEU A 389 7.34 -0.74 27.52
CA LEU A 389 6.76 -1.81 26.70
C LEU A 389 7.87 -2.58 25.98
N PRO A 390 7.76 -3.92 25.87
CA PRO A 390 8.70 -4.72 25.08
C PRO A 390 8.76 -4.23 23.63
N THR A 391 9.96 -4.22 23.05
CA THR A 391 10.15 -3.93 21.62
C THR A 391 9.31 -4.90 20.78
N GLY A 392 8.55 -4.38 19.82
CA GLY A 392 7.64 -5.21 19.02
C GLY A 392 6.37 -5.64 19.76
N SER A 393 5.96 -4.90 20.80
CA SER A 393 4.67 -5.05 21.51
C SER A 393 3.45 -5.08 20.58
N GLY A 394 3.56 -4.42 19.42
CA GLY A 394 2.43 -4.19 18.52
C GLY A 394 1.50 -3.08 19.01
N LEU A 395 1.86 -2.33 20.06
CA LEU A 395 1.08 -1.25 20.69
C LEU A 395 1.43 0.17 20.19
N GLY A 396 2.09 0.27 19.03
CA GLY A 396 2.41 1.56 18.40
C GLY A 396 3.59 2.30 19.03
N THR A 397 4.38 1.60 19.85
CA THR A 397 5.44 2.18 20.69
C THR A 397 6.37 3.12 19.92
N SER A 398 6.88 2.73 18.75
CA SER A 398 7.85 3.53 18.00
C SER A 398 7.25 4.83 17.47
N SER A 399 6.07 4.78 16.84
CA SER A 399 5.40 5.95 16.26
C SER A 399 4.91 6.92 17.35
N ILE A 400 4.41 6.39 18.47
CA ILE A 400 4.01 7.19 19.63
C ILE A 400 5.22 7.85 20.27
N LEU A 401 6.34 7.12 20.40
CA LEU A 401 7.58 7.70 20.92
C LEU A 401 8.12 8.80 20.00
N ALA A 402 7.99 8.62 18.67
CA ALA A 402 8.31 9.67 17.71
C ALA A 402 7.43 10.92 17.93
N ALA A 403 6.13 10.75 18.18
CA ALA A 403 5.24 11.87 18.49
C ALA A 403 5.67 12.62 19.76
N ALA A 404 6.01 11.89 20.83
CA ALA A 404 6.50 12.47 22.08
C ALA A 404 7.83 13.22 21.88
N LEU A 405 8.77 12.64 21.12
CA LEU A 405 10.04 13.29 20.79
C LEU A 405 9.87 14.55 19.94
N ILE A 406 9.03 14.52 18.91
CA ILE A 406 8.74 15.71 18.08
C ILE A 406 8.07 16.78 18.95
N GLY A 407 7.13 16.38 19.81
CA GLY A 407 6.46 17.28 20.75
C GLY A 407 7.46 17.98 21.68
N CYS A 408 8.36 17.25 22.33
CA CYS A 408 9.30 17.85 23.29
C CYS A 408 10.46 18.60 22.61
N VAL A 409 11.10 18.00 21.60
CA VAL A 409 12.24 18.60 20.89
C VAL A 409 11.79 19.83 20.09
N GLY A 410 10.65 19.71 19.40
CA GLY A 410 10.03 20.83 18.70
C GLY A 410 9.72 21.98 19.65
N PHE A 411 9.08 21.71 20.79
CA PHE A 411 8.76 22.76 21.75
C PHE A 411 10.02 23.45 22.28
N VAL A 412 11.08 22.71 22.63
CA VAL A 412 12.38 23.27 23.04
C VAL A 412 13.00 24.13 21.93
N ALA A 413 12.82 23.75 20.67
CA ALA A 413 13.26 24.50 19.49
C ALA A 413 12.39 25.73 19.15
N GLY A 414 11.32 25.99 19.90
CA GLY A 414 10.38 27.07 19.58
C GLY A 414 9.43 26.70 18.43
N GLN A 415 9.04 25.43 18.33
CA GLN A 415 8.13 24.90 17.32
C GLN A 415 6.96 24.22 18.05
N HIS A 416 5.75 24.72 17.86
CA HIS A 416 4.54 24.12 18.41
C HIS A 416 3.80 23.33 17.32
N TYR A 417 3.58 22.05 17.60
CA TYR A 417 2.86 21.13 16.73
C TYR A 417 1.47 20.86 17.31
N THR A 418 0.42 20.99 16.49
CA THR A 418 -0.91 20.51 16.87
C THR A 418 -0.96 18.98 16.84
N PRO A 419 -1.95 18.32 17.49
CA PRO A 419 -2.15 16.88 17.37
C PRO A 419 -2.20 16.37 15.92
N GLU A 420 -2.87 17.10 15.03
CA GLU A 420 -2.95 16.79 13.60
C GLU A 420 -1.59 16.92 12.92
N ALA A 421 -0.83 17.98 13.23
CA ALA A 421 0.51 18.17 12.71
C ALA A 421 1.48 17.09 13.20
N LEU A 422 1.37 16.65 14.46
CA LEU A 422 2.17 15.54 15.00
C LEU A 422 1.94 14.25 14.22
N VAL A 423 0.69 13.93 13.84
CA VAL A 423 0.40 12.72 13.05
C VAL A 423 1.15 12.72 11.72
N HIS A 424 1.11 13.83 11.00
CA HIS A 424 1.80 13.96 9.73
C HIS A 424 3.32 14.05 9.92
N ALA A 425 3.81 14.74 10.96
CA ALA A 425 5.23 14.84 11.28
C ALA A 425 5.84 13.47 11.57
N VAL A 426 5.16 12.63 12.36
CA VAL A 426 5.60 11.24 12.61
C VAL A 426 5.66 10.45 11.31
N SER A 427 4.64 10.57 10.44
CA SER A 427 4.66 9.89 9.13
C SER A 427 5.88 10.28 8.32
N GLN A 428 6.32 11.56 8.34
CA GLN A 428 7.54 12.00 7.66
C GLN A 428 8.82 11.46 8.33
N VAL A 429 8.90 11.51 9.67
CA VAL A 429 10.03 11.00 10.44
C VAL A 429 10.25 9.50 10.21
N GLU A 430 9.18 8.71 10.16
CA GLU A 430 9.27 7.28 9.86
C GLU A 430 9.77 6.98 8.45
N GLN A 431 9.48 7.86 7.48
CA GLN A 431 10.06 7.77 6.14
C GLN A 431 11.56 8.07 6.17
N MET A 432 12.01 9.06 6.94
CA MET A 432 13.44 9.36 7.13
C MET A 432 14.18 8.20 7.81
N LEU A 433 13.53 7.53 8.77
CA LEU A 433 14.04 6.33 9.46
C LEU A 433 14.05 5.07 8.58
N THR A 434 13.41 5.07 7.41
CA THR A 434 13.22 3.89 6.54
C THR A 434 12.39 2.75 7.17
N THR A 435 11.68 3.02 8.26
CA THR A 435 10.76 2.05 8.87
C THR A 435 9.43 2.04 8.15
N GLY A 436 8.93 3.23 7.78
CA GLY A 436 7.59 3.42 7.22
C GLY A 436 6.48 2.79 8.09
N GLY A 437 5.24 2.86 7.62
CA GLY A 437 4.11 2.34 8.37
C GLY A 437 2.80 2.99 7.96
N GLY A 438 1.72 2.49 8.55
CA GLY A 438 0.44 3.18 8.50
C GLY A 438 0.34 4.25 9.58
N TRP A 439 -0.63 5.15 9.44
CA TRP A 439 -0.75 6.31 10.33
C TRP A 439 -1.50 6.03 11.65
N GLN A 440 -2.05 4.82 11.84
CA GLN A 440 -2.90 4.51 12.99
C GLN A 440 -2.16 4.58 14.34
N ASP A 441 -0.85 4.31 14.36
CA ASP A 441 -0.08 4.18 15.59
C ASP A 441 0.07 5.54 16.29
N GLN A 442 0.51 6.55 15.56
CA GLN A 442 0.64 7.91 16.05
C GLN A 442 -0.72 8.52 16.40
N VAL A 443 -1.76 8.31 15.58
CA VAL A 443 -3.11 8.80 15.91
C VAL A 443 -3.61 8.16 17.22
N GLY A 444 -3.33 6.87 17.39
CA GLY A 444 -3.75 6.08 18.54
C GLY A 444 -3.22 6.61 19.88
N GLY A 445 -1.94 7.04 19.92
CA GLY A 445 -1.34 7.61 21.14
C GLY A 445 -1.54 9.12 21.31
N VAL A 446 -1.53 9.88 20.21
CA VAL A 446 -1.65 11.35 20.24
C VAL A 446 -3.05 11.81 20.67
N PHE A 447 -4.11 11.21 20.11
CA PHE A 447 -5.48 11.62 20.40
C PHE A 447 -6.06 10.87 21.61
N PRO A 448 -6.97 11.49 22.38
CA PRO A 448 -7.61 10.86 23.52
C PRO A 448 -8.63 9.77 23.15
N GLY A 449 -8.91 8.90 24.11
CA GLY A 449 -10.07 8.02 24.13
C GLY A 449 -10.18 7.08 22.92
N ILE A 450 -11.41 6.72 22.61
CA ILE A 450 -11.78 5.96 21.41
C ILE A 450 -12.13 6.95 20.29
N LYS A 451 -11.51 6.76 19.12
CA LYS A 451 -11.71 7.63 17.96
C LYS A 451 -11.85 6.84 16.68
N VAL A 452 -12.48 7.46 15.70
CA VAL A 452 -12.46 7.05 14.30
C VAL A 452 -11.53 7.98 13.53
N CYS A 453 -10.68 7.38 12.72
CA CYS A 453 -9.61 8.06 12.02
C CYS A 453 -9.72 7.69 10.54
N GLN A 454 -9.66 8.68 9.66
CA GLN A 454 -9.92 8.50 8.24
C GLN A 454 -8.91 9.26 7.40
N SER A 455 -8.46 8.66 6.31
CA SER A 455 -7.62 9.33 5.31
C SER A 455 -8.44 9.63 4.05
N LEU A 456 -8.13 10.73 3.38
CA LEU A 456 -8.72 11.02 2.08
C LEU A 456 -8.03 10.17 0.99
N PRO A 457 -8.76 9.74 -0.06
CA PRO A 457 -8.23 8.97 -1.19
C PRO A 457 -7.46 9.88 -2.16
N SER A 458 -6.52 10.66 -1.64
CA SER A 458 -5.82 11.71 -2.37
C SER A 458 -4.45 12.01 -1.77
N LEU A 459 -3.58 12.56 -2.60
CA LEU A 459 -2.34 13.21 -2.16
C LEU A 459 -2.49 14.74 -2.20
N PRO A 460 -1.84 15.49 -1.29
CA PRO A 460 -1.04 15.01 -0.16
C PRO A 460 -1.89 14.23 0.86
N LEU A 461 -1.25 13.31 1.60
CA LEU A 461 -1.94 12.51 2.61
C LEU A 461 -2.52 13.43 3.70
N VAL A 462 -3.83 13.33 3.92
CA VAL A 462 -4.55 14.05 4.98
C VAL A 462 -5.28 13.04 5.85
N VAL A 463 -4.97 13.01 7.14
CA VAL A 463 -5.65 12.19 8.15
C VAL A 463 -6.58 13.08 8.98
N LYS A 464 -7.85 12.68 9.08
CA LYS A 464 -8.87 13.31 9.91
C LYS A 464 -9.20 12.38 11.08
N THR A 465 -9.27 12.96 12.28
CA THR A 465 -9.60 12.23 13.50
C THR A 465 -10.87 12.80 14.12
N GLU A 466 -11.81 11.93 14.44
CA GLU A 466 -13.06 12.28 15.12
C GLU A 466 -13.19 11.41 16.38
N ALA A 467 -13.36 12.04 17.54
CA ALA A 467 -13.66 11.34 18.77
C ALA A 467 -15.04 10.67 18.66
N ILE A 468 -15.17 9.44 19.15
CA ILE A 468 -16.49 8.81 19.28
C ILE A 468 -17.06 9.26 20.63
N PRO A 469 -18.14 10.07 20.67
CA PRO A 469 -18.67 10.58 21.92
C PRO A 469 -19.36 9.43 22.67
N LEU A 470 -18.74 8.98 23.75
CA LEU A 470 -19.25 7.90 24.59
C LEU A 470 -19.53 8.43 26.01
N PRO A 471 -20.69 8.09 26.60
CA PRO A 471 -20.94 8.38 28.02
C PRO A 471 -19.88 7.74 28.92
N GLU A 472 -19.58 8.37 30.05
CA GLU A 472 -18.63 7.85 31.04
C GLU A 472 -19.00 6.42 31.50
N ALA A 473 -20.30 6.14 31.67
CA ALA A 473 -20.81 4.82 32.00
C ALA A 473 -20.45 3.76 30.92
N THR A 474 -20.46 4.13 29.64
CA THR A 474 -20.06 3.24 28.54
C THR A 474 -18.57 2.98 28.55
N ILE A 475 -17.75 3.99 28.82
CA ILE A 475 -16.29 3.85 28.95
C ILE A 475 -15.96 2.95 30.14
N ALA A 476 -16.62 3.16 31.29
CA ALA A 476 -16.47 2.32 32.47
C ALA A 476 -16.88 0.86 32.19
N LEU A 477 -17.98 0.65 31.48
CA LEU A 477 -18.41 -0.69 31.06
C LEU A 477 -17.36 -1.34 30.14
N LEU A 478 -16.88 -0.65 29.11
CA LEU A 478 -15.84 -1.15 28.21
C LEU A 478 -14.57 -1.54 28.97
N ASN A 479 -14.10 -0.69 29.89
CA ASN A 479 -12.92 -0.96 30.72
C ASN A 479 -13.04 -2.25 31.53
N ARG A 480 -14.25 -2.61 32.01
CA ARG A 480 -14.49 -3.87 32.74
C ARG A 480 -14.42 -5.09 31.83
N HIS A 481 -14.76 -4.96 30.55
CA HIS A 481 -14.74 -6.06 29.59
C HIS A 481 -13.43 -6.18 28.80
N LEU A 482 -12.60 -5.14 28.77
CA LEU A 482 -11.33 -5.16 28.07
C LEU A 482 -10.28 -5.89 28.90
N GLN A 483 -9.56 -6.81 28.25
CA GLN A 483 -8.40 -7.49 28.85
C GLN A 483 -7.22 -7.46 27.86
N LEU A 484 -6.02 -7.34 28.42
CA LEU A 484 -4.77 -7.21 27.67
C LEU A 484 -3.75 -8.23 28.19
N ILE A 485 -3.16 -9.00 27.27
CA ILE A 485 -2.19 -10.04 27.61
C ILE A 485 -0.93 -9.88 26.76
N TYR A 486 0.24 -9.92 27.40
CA TYR A 486 1.50 -10.07 26.71
C TYR A 486 1.80 -11.55 26.49
N THR A 487 2.03 -11.92 25.23
CA THR A 487 2.20 -13.33 24.81
C THR A 487 3.62 -13.86 24.96
N GLY A 488 4.58 -13.04 25.43
CA GLY A 488 6.00 -13.43 25.59
C GLY A 488 6.78 -13.60 24.27
N LYS A 489 6.12 -13.52 23.11
CA LYS A 489 6.73 -13.73 21.79
C LYS A 489 6.72 -12.45 20.98
N THR A 490 7.83 -12.12 20.33
CA THR A 490 7.93 -10.99 19.41
C THR A 490 8.34 -11.49 18.02
N ARG A 491 7.70 -10.96 16.97
CA ARG A 491 8.09 -11.22 15.57
C ARG A 491 8.16 -9.88 14.84
N LEU A 492 9.24 -9.67 14.08
CA LEU A 492 9.44 -8.46 13.28
C LEU A 492 8.43 -8.40 12.12
N ALA A 493 7.66 -7.31 12.05
CA ALA A 493 6.58 -7.10 11.08
C ALA A 493 7.04 -6.75 9.65
N ARG A 494 8.33 -6.43 9.44
CA ARG A 494 8.82 -5.85 8.17
C ARG A 494 8.57 -6.72 6.95
N ASN A 495 8.65 -8.04 7.09
CA ASN A 495 8.40 -8.97 5.99
C ASN A 495 6.90 -9.04 5.60
N LEU A 496 5.99 -8.74 6.54
CA LEU A 496 4.54 -8.82 6.30
C LEU A 496 4.05 -7.67 5.41
N LEU A 497 4.60 -6.46 5.61
CA LEU A 497 4.23 -5.27 4.83
C LEU A 497 4.53 -5.46 3.33
N GLN A 498 5.72 -5.97 2.99
CA GLN A 498 6.11 -6.17 1.60
C GLN A 498 5.14 -7.10 0.85
N ASP A 499 4.68 -8.17 1.50
CA ASP A 499 3.73 -9.11 0.89
C ASP A 499 2.34 -8.49 0.70
N VAL A 500 1.89 -7.64 1.64
CA VAL A 500 0.64 -6.88 1.49
C VAL A 500 0.74 -5.94 0.30
N LEU A 501 1.83 -5.16 0.19
CA LEU A 501 2.04 -4.20 -0.90
C LEU A 501 2.09 -4.87 -2.28
N ARG A 502 2.76 -6.03 -2.40
CA ARG A 502 2.75 -6.83 -3.65
C ARG A 502 1.33 -7.17 -4.07
N ARG A 503 0.54 -7.71 -3.14
CA ARG A 503 -0.83 -8.12 -3.45
C ARG A 503 -1.73 -6.93 -3.75
N TRP A 504 -1.52 -5.79 -3.07
CA TRP A 504 -2.22 -4.53 -3.34
C TRP A 504 -1.94 -4.02 -4.75
N TYR A 505 -0.68 -3.86 -5.14
CA TYR A 505 -0.34 -3.36 -6.49
C TYR A 505 -0.69 -4.33 -7.61
N SER A 506 -0.71 -5.63 -7.34
CA SER A 506 -1.26 -6.61 -8.28
C SER A 506 -2.80 -6.57 -8.37
N ALA A 507 -3.45 -5.74 -7.54
CA ALA A 507 -4.90 -5.66 -7.33
C ALA A 507 -5.53 -7.04 -7.13
N ASN A 508 -4.93 -7.82 -6.23
CA ASN A 508 -5.43 -9.13 -5.88
C ASN A 508 -6.88 -9.02 -5.36
N PRO A 509 -7.87 -9.69 -6.00
CA PRO A 509 -9.27 -9.52 -5.65
C PRO A 509 -9.60 -9.79 -4.17
N ALA A 510 -8.90 -10.75 -3.55
CA ALA A 510 -9.11 -11.07 -2.14
C ALA A 510 -8.60 -9.95 -1.21
N ILE A 511 -7.48 -9.30 -1.55
CA ILE A 511 -6.97 -8.16 -0.77
C ILE A 511 -7.86 -6.92 -0.98
N MET A 512 -8.24 -6.62 -2.22
CA MET A 512 -9.13 -5.47 -2.50
C MET A 512 -10.46 -5.60 -1.75
N ALA A 513 -11.09 -6.77 -1.80
CA ALA A 513 -12.33 -7.03 -1.05
C ALA A 513 -12.13 -6.99 0.47
N ASN A 514 -10.97 -7.43 0.96
CA ASN A 514 -10.68 -7.42 2.40
C ASN A 514 -10.42 -6.00 2.93
N VAL A 515 -9.78 -5.12 2.15
CA VAL A 515 -9.62 -3.69 2.49
C VAL A 515 -10.97 -2.99 2.61
N ALA A 516 -11.87 -3.19 1.65
CA ALA A 516 -13.25 -2.70 1.77
C ALA A 516 -13.95 -3.27 3.01
N GLY A 517 -13.73 -4.55 3.31
CA GLY A 517 -14.21 -5.20 4.53
C GLY A 517 -13.67 -4.58 5.82
N LEU A 518 -12.39 -4.19 5.86
CA LEU A 518 -11.76 -3.53 7.02
C LEU A 518 -12.44 -2.19 7.31
N VAL A 519 -12.65 -1.37 6.27
CA VAL A 519 -13.34 -0.07 6.39
C VAL A 519 -14.78 -0.26 6.87
N ASN A 520 -15.54 -1.18 6.26
CA ASN A 520 -16.92 -1.47 6.66
C ASN A 520 -17.02 -1.97 8.12
N ASN A 521 -16.07 -2.79 8.57
CA ASN A 521 -16.04 -3.27 9.95
C ASN A 521 -15.73 -2.15 10.95
N ALA A 522 -14.89 -1.17 10.57
CA ALA A 522 -14.66 0.02 11.39
C ALA A 522 -15.92 0.89 11.53
N VAL A 523 -16.72 1.03 10.46
CA VAL A 523 -18.04 1.70 10.52
C VAL A 523 -19.01 0.93 11.43
N ALA A 524 -19.08 -0.40 11.30
CA ALA A 524 -19.93 -1.23 12.15
C ALA A 524 -19.54 -1.14 13.64
N LEU A 525 -18.23 -1.12 13.93
CA LEU A 525 -17.73 -0.95 15.29
C LEU A 525 -18.09 0.42 15.86
N ARG A 526 -17.99 1.49 15.07
CA ARG A 526 -18.41 2.83 15.50
C ARG A 526 -19.86 2.83 15.97
N GLU A 527 -20.75 2.14 15.25
CA GLU A 527 -22.16 2.04 15.65
C GLU A 527 -22.34 1.21 16.92
N ALA A 528 -21.69 0.04 17.03
CA ALA A 528 -21.76 -0.81 18.21
C ALA A 528 -21.28 -0.11 19.49
N LEU A 529 -20.25 0.73 19.38
CA LEU A 529 -19.76 1.55 20.50
C LEU A 529 -20.79 2.60 20.94
N ARG A 530 -21.48 3.26 20.00
CA ARG A 530 -22.50 4.28 20.30
C ARG A 530 -23.72 3.69 21.01
N THR A 531 -24.08 2.44 20.70
CA THR A 531 -25.19 1.72 21.36
C THR A 531 -24.76 0.95 22.60
N ALA A 532 -23.48 1.03 23.00
CA ALA A 532 -22.90 0.27 24.11
C ALA A 532 -23.12 -1.26 24.02
N ASP A 533 -23.17 -1.80 22.80
CA ASP A 533 -23.36 -3.24 22.56
C ASP A 533 -22.02 -3.99 22.65
N ILE A 534 -21.67 -4.41 23.87
CA ILE A 534 -20.41 -5.13 24.16
C ILE A 534 -20.26 -6.42 23.32
N PRO A 535 -21.28 -7.28 23.17
CA PRO A 535 -21.22 -8.41 22.24
C PRO A 535 -20.88 -8.01 20.80
N ALA A 536 -21.50 -6.95 20.27
CA ALA A 536 -21.22 -6.47 18.92
C ALA A 536 -19.81 -5.89 18.78
N VAL A 537 -19.32 -5.15 19.78
CA VAL A 537 -17.92 -4.65 19.84
C VAL A 537 -16.94 -5.83 19.76
N GLY A 538 -17.14 -6.87 20.58
CA GLY A 538 -16.30 -8.06 20.55
C GLY A 538 -16.39 -8.82 19.21
N LYS A 539 -17.58 -8.92 18.61
CA LYS A 539 -17.74 -9.52 17.28
C LYS A 539 -16.99 -8.74 16.20
N CYS A 540 -16.98 -7.40 16.25
CA CYS A 540 -16.21 -6.57 15.34
C CYS A 540 -14.70 -6.79 15.51
N LEU A 541 -14.22 -6.92 16.75
CA LEU A 541 -12.81 -7.25 17.05
C LEU A 541 -12.41 -8.63 16.50
N GLY A 542 -13.26 -9.64 16.67
CA GLY A 542 -13.04 -10.97 16.09
C GLY A 542 -13.07 -10.97 14.56
N THR A 543 -13.95 -10.17 13.96
CA THR A 543 -14.00 -9.97 12.50
C THR A 543 -12.74 -9.29 12.00
N TYR A 544 -12.26 -8.26 12.71
CA TYR A 544 -11.01 -7.59 12.44
C TYR A 544 -9.82 -8.57 12.49
N TRP A 545 -9.77 -9.45 13.48
CA TRP A 545 -8.75 -10.48 13.55
C TRP A 545 -8.74 -11.40 12.32
N ALA A 546 -9.93 -11.86 11.90
CA ALA A 546 -10.06 -12.68 10.69
C ALA A 546 -9.63 -11.92 9.42
N GLN A 547 -9.92 -10.63 9.33
CA GLN A 547 -9.49 -9.77 8.22
C GLN A 547 -7.97 -9.56 8.20
N LYS A 548 -7.35 -9.35 9.35
CA LYS A 548 -5.90 -9.19 9.50
C LYS A 548 -5.13 -10.43 9.03
N LYS A 549 -5.65 -11.64 9.32
CA LYS A 549 -5.11 -12.91 8.83
C LYS A 549 -5.21 -13.08 7.30
N LYS A 550 -6.13 -12.40 6.64
CA LYS A 550 -6.23 -12.39 5.16
C LYS A 550 -5.20 -11.45 4.54
N MET A 551 -4.82 -10.39 5.24
CA MET A 551 -3.79 -9.45 4.78
C MET A 551 -2.40 -10.11 4.78
N CYS A 552 -2.03 -10.75 5.89
CA CYS A 552 -0.71 -11.33 6.07
C CYS A 552 -0.73 -12.57 7.00
N ASP A 553 0.40 -13.28 7.06
CA ASP A 553 0.61 -14.42 7.98
C ASP A 553 0.77 -13.94 9.44
N ALA A 554 -0.37 -13.54 10.02
CA ALA A 554 -0.42 -12.82 11.30
C ALA A 554 -0.49 -13.74 12.54
N GLU A 555 -0.84 -15.02 12.40
CA GLU A 555 -1.18 -15.91 13.52
C GLU A 555 -0.26 -17.15 13.60
N PRO A 556 0.75 -17.13 14.48
CA PRO A 556 1.53 -18.34 14.79
C PRO A 556 0.66 -19.42 15.46
N ALA A 557 1.03 -20.69 15.29
CA ALA A 557 0.30 -21.84 15.86
C ALA A 557 0.09 -21.76 17.39
N SER A 558 1.05 -21.21 18.14
CA SER A 558 0.88 -21.00 19.59
C SER A 558 -0.23 -20.01 19.92
N ILE A 559 -0.41 -18.98 19.09
CA ILE A 559 -1.48 -17.99 19.25
C ILE A 559 -2.82 -18.64 18.91
N THR A 560 -2.90 -19.48 17.88
CA THR A 560 -4.11 -20.24 17.56
C THR A 560 -4.57 -21.10 18.75
N LYS A 561 -3.63 -21.81 19.41
CA LYS A 561 -3.93 -22.62 20.61
C LYS A 561 -4.45 -21.74 21.75
N MET A 562 -3.81 -20.60 22.02
CA MET A 562 -4.23 -19.66 23.05
C MET A 562 -5.63 -19.10 22.78
N MET A 563 -5.89 -18.65 21.55
CA MET A 563 -7.20 -18.14 21.13
C MET A 563 -8.30 -19.20 21.30
N SER A 564 -8.01 -20.47 21.03
CA SER A 564 -8.98 -21.55 21.21
C SER A 564 -9.39 -21.76 22.68
N LYS A 565 -8.45 -21.60 23.63
CA LYS A 565 -8.72 -21.68 25.06
C LYS A 565 -9.57 -20.50 25.55
N LEU A 566 -9.38 -19.32 24.96
CA LEU A 566 -10.09 -18.08 25.33
C LEU A 566 -11.49 -17.98 24.71
N GLN A 567 -11.76 -18.67 23.59
CA GLN A 567 -13.01 -18.57 22.83
C GLN A 567 -14.30 -18.71 23.67
N PRO A 568 -14.37 -19.55 24.71
CA PRO A 568 -15.55 -19.61 25.59
C PRO A 568 -15.78 -18.34 26.42
N LEU A 569 -14.72 -17.59 26.74
CA LEU A 569 -14.73 -16.45 27.67
C LEU A 569 -14.85 -15.09 26.98
N VAL A 570 -14.64 -15.01 25.66
CA VAL A 570 -14.56 -13.75 24.92
C VAL A 570 -15.65 -13.63 23.85
N HIS A 571 -16.11 -12.41 23.61
CA HIS A 571 -16.90 -12.06 22.42
C HIS A 571 -16.00 -11.95 21.18
N GLY A 572 -14.74 -11.53 21.36
CA GLY A 572 -13.71 -11.57 20.34
C GLY A 572 -12.36 -11.11 20.88
N ALA A 573 -11.31 -11.41 20.11
CA ALA A 573 -9.93 -11.09 20.45
C ALA A 573 -9.10 -10.90 19.18
N ALA A 574 -8.04 -10.08 19.27
CA ALA A 574 -7.12 -9.82 18.17
C ALA A 574 -5.71 -9.54 18.70
N LEU A 575 -4.68 -10.00 18.00
CA LEU A 575 -3.32 -9.50 18.28
C LEU A 575 -3.22 -8.02 17.90
N ALA A 576 -2.50 -7.24 18.69
CA ALA A 576 -2.18 -5.85 18.37
C ALA A 576 -1.23 -5.73 17.16
N GLY A 577 -1.14 -4.54 16.56
CA GLY A 577 -0.16 -4.19 15.52
C GLY A 577 -0.31 -4.97 14.22
N ALA A 578 0.79 -5.48 13.64
CA ALA A 578 0.77 -6.27 12.40
C ALA A 578 0.51 -7.78 12.63
N GLY A 579 0.67 -8.29 13.86
CA GLY A 579 0.55 -9.71 14.22
C GLY A 579 1.91 -10.39 14.45
N GLY A 580 1.90 -11.72 14.60
CA GLY A 580 3.11 -12.55 14.81
C GLY A 580 3.58 -12.67 16.26
N GLY A 581 2.98 -11.94 17.19
CA GLY A 581 3.31 -11.93 18.62
C GLY A 581 2.85 -10.64 19.30
N GLY A 582 3.44 -10.31 20.45
CA GLY A 582 3.20 -9.07 21.19
C GLY A 582 2.00 -9.19 22.12
N PHE A 583 1.16 -8.16 22.11
CA PHE A 583 -0.04 -8.11 22.93
C PHE A 583 -1.27 -8.69 22.23
N LEU A 584 -2.10 -9.38 23.01
CA LEU A 584 -3.42 -9.85 22.66
C LEU A 584 -4.45 -8.99 23.38
N ILE A 585 -5.35 -8.35 22.64
CA ILE A 585 -6.51 -7.65 23.17
C ILE A 585 -7.76 -8.51 23.03
N MET A 586 -8.64 -8.48 24.02
CA MET A 586 -9.92 -9.17 23.98
C MET A 586 -11.03 -8.39 24.68
N VAL A 587 -12.26 -8.70 24.26
CA VAL A 587 -13.50 -8.26 24.91
C VAL A 587 -14.15 -9.49 25.54
N THR A 588 -14.19 -9.54 26.87
CA THR A 588 -14.73 -10.66 27.65
C THR A 588 -16.26 -10.66 27.65
N LYS A 589 -16.87 -11.83 27.81
CA LYS A 589 -18.34 -11.96 27.94
C LYS A 589 -18.85 -11.41 29.27
N GLU A 590 -18.15 -11.77 30.34
CA GLU A 590 -18.42 -11.26 31.68
C GLU A 590 -17.49 -10.07 31.98
N PRO A 591 -17.98 -9.04 32.71
CA PRO A 591 -17.12 -7.97 33.19
C PRO A 591 -16.12 -8.49 34.24
N ASP A 592 -14.96 -7.84 34.34
CA ASP A 592 -13.92 -8.09 35.34
C ASP A 592 -13.38 -9.54 35.33
N ALA A 593 -13.41 -10.20 34.16
CA ALA A 593 -13.08 -11.61 34.00
C ALA A 593 -11.57 -11.95 33.98
N ALA A 594 -10.72 -11.10 34.58
CA ALA A 594 -9.27 -11.27 34.59
C ALA A 594 -8.83 -12.61 35.21
N GLU A 595 -9.45 -13.02 36.32
CA GLU A 595 -9.16 -14.30 36.98
C GLU A 595 -9.53 -15.51 36.12
N ALA A 596 -10.70 -15.46 35.46
CA ALA A 596 -11.14 -16.53 34.58
C ALA A 596 -10.20 -16.68 33.37
N VAL A 597 -9.74 -15.56 32.81
CA VAL A 597 -8.76 -15.51 31.72
C VAL A 597 -7.41 -16.07 32.19
N ALA A 598 -6.91 -15.65 33.36
CA ALA A 598 -5.67 -16.17 33.94
C ALA A 598 -5.76 -17.70 34.16
N HIS A 599 -6.89 -18.17 34.69
CA HIS A 599 -7.10 -19.60 34.93
C HIS A 599 -7.12 -20.42 33.64
N ALA A 600 -7.72 -19.90 32.56
CA ALA A 600 -7.75 -20.55 31.25
C ALA A 600 -6.36 -20.64 30.60
N LEU A 601 -5.45 -19.72 30.95
CA LEU A 601 -4.10 -19.62 30.40
C LEU A 601 -2.99 -20.06 31.37
N ARG A 602 -3.31 -20.67 32.51
CA ARG A 602 -2.33 -21.07 33.54
C ARG A 602 -1.18 -21.95 33.04
N ASP A 603 -1.39 -22.69 31.95
CA ASP A 603 -0.39 -23.59 31.35
C ASP A 603 0.40 -22.91 30.20
N GLU A 604 0.23 -21.61 29.99
CA GLU A 604 0.91 -20.82 28.97
C GLU A 604 1.75 -19.71 29.65
N GLU A 605 2.94 -19.42 29.13
CA GLU A 605 3.79 -18.33 29.62
C GLU A 605 3.26 -16.98 29.11
N VAL A 606 2.35 -16.37 29.88
CA VAL A 606 1.74 -15.08 29.54
C VAL A 606 1.68 -14.14 30.75
N THR A 607 1.67 -12.84 30.47
CA THR A 607 1.51 -11.80 31.50
C THR A 607 0.21 -11.05 31.25
N LEU A 608 -0.68 -11.02 32.25
CA LEU A 608 -1.90 -10.21 32.21
C LEU A 608 -1.58 -8.79 32.66
N HIS A 609 -2.14 -7.81 31.96
CA HIS A 609 -2.01 -6.40 32.29
C HIS A 609 -3.38 -5.76 32.46
N LYS A 610 -3.49 -4.84 33.42
CA LYS A 610 -4.68 -4.01 33.55
C LYS A 610 -4.68 -2.98 32.42
N VAL A 611 -5.78 -2.90 31.69
CA VAL A 611 -5.96 -1.94 30.59
C VAL A 611 -7.12 -1.01 30.89
N ALA A 612 -6.96 0.27 30.58
CA ALA A 612 -8.03 1.26 30.68
C ALA A 612 -7.94 2.27 29.54
N ILE A 613 -9.08 2.74 29.04
CA ILE A 613 -9.14 3.79 28.02
C ILE A 613 -8.63 5.10 28.61
N HIS A 614 -7.60 5.69 27.99
CA HIS A 614 -7.00 6.96 28.39
C HIS A 614 -7.72 8.14 27.74
N LEU A 615 -8.15 9.14 28.51
CA LEU A 615 -9.03 10.21 28.01
C LEU A 615 -8.32 11.52 27.65
N GLN A 616 -7.00 11.61 27.79
CA GLN A 616 -6.26 12.85 27.47
C GLN A 616 -5.37 12.75 26.22
N GLY A 617 -4.99 11.54 25.81
CA GLY A 617 -4.02 11.36 24.71
C GLY A 617 -2.61 11.75 25.12
N LEU A 618 -1.81 12.27 24.18
CA LEU A 618 -0.48 12.78 24.47
C LEU A 618 -0.56 14.12 25.22
N THR A 619 0.18 14.24 26.31
CA THR A 619 0.24 15.44 27.13
C THR A 619 1.64 16.03 27.14
N THR A 620 1.72 17.36 27.26
CA THR A 620 2.99 18.10 27.33
C THR A 620 2.99 18.99 28.56
N ARG A 621 4.04 18.91 29.38
CA ARG A 621 4.26 19.78 30.55
C ARG A 621 5.68 20.33 30.60
N ARG A 622 5.85 21.40 31.37
CA ARG A 622 7.15 22.03 31.64
C ARG A 622 7.53 21.79 33.08
N GLU A 623 8.78 21.44 33.32
CA GLU A 623 9.37 21.32 34.65
C GLU A 623 10.62 22.20 34.71
N VAL A 624 10.64 23.09 35.70
CA VAL A 624 11.83 23.88 36.03
C VAL A 624 12.59 23.07 37.05
N ASP A 625 13.87 22.77 36.80
CA ASP A 625 14.75 22.24 37.85
C ASP A 625 14.77 23.29 38.97
N VAL A 626 14.08 23.00 40.08
CA VAL A 626 14.20 23.79 41.30
C VAL A 626 15.51 23.35 41.95
N GLU A 627 16.59 24.06 41.64
CA GLU A 627 17.86 23.94 42.36
C GLU A 627 17.72 24.27 43.85
#